data_AF-A0A2V6GN86-F1
#
_entry.id   AF-A0A2V6GN86-F1
#
_cell.length_a   1.000
_cell.length_b   1.000
_cell.length_c   1.000
_cell.angle_alpha   90.00
_cell.angle_beta   90.00
_cell.angle_gamma   90.00
#
_symmetry.space_group_name_H-M   'P 1'
#
loop_
_entity.id
_entity.type
_entity.pdbx_description
1 polymer ?
#
loop_
_entity_poly.entity_id
_entity_poly.type
_entity_poly.pdbx_seq_one_letter_code
_entity_poly.pdbx_strand_id
1 'polypeptide(L)'
;MPIEISRFAGFAELNRYRRKLLALGMIGVDASGVGFGNLSIRNGATSRFYITGSATAGISELMPTDCAKVVAYDFARNWLQCEGSTVASSESLTHAAVYESDPTARAVIHCHDMKLWAALLDKAPTTPKRVEYGTSEMAHAVRRLFEATDVEKRKIFVMAAHDGGLVTFGRDLQEAFGILKGERLKSGS
;
A
#
# COMPACT_ATOMS: atom_id res chain seq x y z
N MET A 1 6.73 11.37 25.05
CA MET A 1 6.75 9.89 25.11
C MET A 1 6.09 9.37 23.84
N PRO A 2 6.59 8.30 23.21
CA PRO A 2 5.92 7.71 22.05
C PRO A 2 4.52 7.27 22.45
N ILE A 3 3.52 7.63 21.63
CA ILE A 3 2.15 7.15 21.80
C ILE A 3 2.15 5.67 21.37
N GLU A 4 1.88 4.76 22.29
CA GLU A 4 1.71 3.36 21.94
C GLU A 4 0.42 3.15 21.17
N ILE A 5 0.52 2.44 20.04
CA ILE A 5 -0.66 2.01 19.30
C ILE A 5 -1.21 0.77 19.99
N SER A 6 -2.43 0.89 20.51
CA SER A 6 -3.21 -0.27 20.95
C SER A 6 -3.74 -1.04 19.74
N ARG A 7 -4.23 -2.26 19.98
CA ARG A 7 -4.94 -3.04 18.95
C ARG A 7 -6.07 -2.20 18.34
N PHE A 8 -6.14 -2.19 17.01
CA PHE A 8 -7.11 -1.40 16.24
C PHE A 8 -8.03 -2.29 15.39
N ALA A 9 -9.16 -1.73 14.97
CA ALA A 9 -10.11 -2.42 14.10
C ALA A 9 -9.43 -2.81 12.77
N GLY A 10 -9.55 -4.08 12.39
CA GLY A 10 -8.91 -4.63 11.19
C GLY A 10 -7.48 -5.16 11.41
N PHE A 11 -6.86 -5.01 12.59
CA PHE A 11 -5.49 -5.48 12.83
C PHE A 11 -5.31 -7.00 12.59
N ALA A 12 -6.25 -7.83 13.05
CA ALA A 12 -6.20 -9.27 12.83
C ALA A 12 -6.32 -9.62 11.33
N GLU A 13 -7.08 -8.82 10.58
CA GLU A 13 -7.20 -8.97 9.14
C GLU A 13 -5.91 -8.56 8.42
N LEU A 14 -5.27 -7.47 8.87
CA LEU A 14 -3.96 -7.05 8.39
C LEU A 14 -2.95 -8.19 8.50
N ASN A 15 -2.79 -8.81 9.68
CA ASN A 15 -1.89 -9.96 9.84
C ASN A 15 -2.29 -11.17 8.98
N ARG A 16 -3.60 -11.43 8.83
CA ARG A 16 -4.09 -12.51 7.96
C ARG A 16 -3.65 -12.33 6.51
N TYR A 17 -3.79 -11.13 5.94
CA TYR A 17 -3.40 -10.88 4.54
C TYR A 17 -1.90 -10.69 4.36
N ARG A 18 -1.23 -10.14 5.36
CA ARG A 18 0.23 -10.10 5.42
C ARG A 18 0.83 -11.50 5.29
N ARG A 19 0.36 -12.47 6.09
CA ARG A 19 0.82 -13.87 6.00
C ARG A 19 0.61 -14.47 4.61
N LYS A 20 -0.54 -14.20 3.97
CA LYS A 20 -0.81 -14.66 2.60
C LYS A 20 0.16 -14.04 1.59
N LEU A 21 0.45 -12.75 1.70
CA LEU A 21 1.36 -12.05 0.79
C LEU A 21 2.82 -12.50 0.98
N LEU A 22 3.26 -12.72 2.23
CA LEU A 22 4.56 -13.30 2.54
C LEU A 22 4.70 -14.70 1.95
N ALA A 23 3.69 -15.56 2.11
CA ALA A 23 3.69 -16.90 1.54
C ALA A 23 3.73 -16.91 0.00
N LEU A 24 3.26 -15.83 -0.62
CA LEU A 24 3.32 -15.62 -2.07
C LEU A 24 4.61 -14.92 -2.55
N GLY A 25 5.50 -14.54 -1.63
CA GLY A 25 6.72 -13.78 -1.94
C GLY A 25 6.47 -12.35 -2.44
N MET A 26 5.27 -11.81 -2.21
CA MET A 26 4.87 -10.50 -2.76
C MET A 26 5.13 -9.32 -1.82
N ILE A 27 5.44 -9.61 -0.57
CA ILE A 27 6.04 -8.70 0.39
C ILE A 27 7.13 -9.49 1.10
N GLY A 28 8.13 -8.82 1.67
CA GLY A 28 9.20 -9.54 2.36
C GLY A 28 10.51 -8.78 2.33
N VAL A 29 11.61 -9.52 2.44
CA VAL A 29 12.96 -9.00 2.38
C VAL A 29 13.64 -9.61 1.16
N ASP A 30 14.27 -8.79 0.33
CA ASP A 30 14.99 -9.24 -0.85
C ASP A 30 16.37 -9.87 -0.50
N ALA A 31 17.08 -10.33 -1.52
CA ALA A 31 18.40 -10.95 -1.35
C ALA A 31 19.46 -9.99 -0.78
N SER A 32 19.25 -8.68 -0.89
CA SER A 32 20.14 -7.64 -0.36
C SER A 32 19.75 -7.20 1.05
N GLY A 33 18.70 -7.78 1.64
CA GLY A 33 18.23 -7.45 2.98
C GLY A 33 17.27 -6.26 3.01
N VAL A 34 16.81 -5.76 1.86
CA VAL A 34 15.89 -4.62 1.78
C VAL A 34 14.44 -5.11 1.87
N GLY A 35 13.68 -4.49 2.78
CA GLY A 35 12.26 -4.79 2.95
C GLY A 35 11.40 -4.14 1.85
N PHE A 36 10.39 -4.87 1.37
CA PHE A 36 9.45 -4.38 0.35
C PHE A 36 8.01 -4.77 0.65
N GLY A 37 7.07 -3.97 0.13
CA GLY A 37 5.65 -4.15 0.28
C GLY A 37 5.11 -3.72 1.65
N ASN A 38 3.87 -3.23 1.68
CA ASN A 38 3.22 -2.75 2.89
C ASN A 38 1.70 -2.76 2.77
N LEU A 39 1.03 -2.76 3.91
CA LEU A 39 -0.43 -2.82 4.01
C LEU A 39 -0.92 -1.69 4.90
N SER A 40 -2.10 -1.16 4.59
CA SER A 40 -2.77 -0.19 5.45
C SER A 40 -4.27 -0.43 5.57
N ILE A 41 -4.85 0.07 6.66
CA ILE A 41 -6.28 0.08 6.93
C ILE A 41 -6.71 1.48 7.38
N ARG A 42 -7.73 2.03 6.72
CA ARG A 42 -8.32 3.33 7.09
C ARG A 42 -8.98 3.27 8.46
N ASN A 43 -8.77 4.30 9.26
CA ASN A 43 -9.39 4.44 10.57
C ASN A 43 -10.80 5.04 10.42
N GLY A 44 -11.80 4.17 10.28
CA GLY A 44 -13.19 4.58 10.10
C GLY A 44 -13.41 5.41 8.83
N ALA A 45 -14.25 6.44 8.92
CA ALA A 45 -14.53 7.38 7.83
C ALA A 45 -13.60 8.61 7.83
N THR A 46 -12.42 8.51 8.46
CA THR A 46 -11.47 9.62 8.58
C THR A 46 -10.37 9.53 7.52
N SER A 47 -9.59 10.60 7.36
CA SER A 47 -8.34 10.59 6.57
C SER A 47 -7.19 9.84 7.25
N ARG A 48 -7.36 9.41 8.50
CA ARG A 48 -6.34 8.72 9.29
C ARG A 48 -6.31 7.23 8.95
N PHE A 49 -5.15 6.61 9.05
CA PHE A 49 -5.02 5.18 8.74
C PHE A 49 -3.85 4.55 9.50
N TYR A 50 -3.93 3.23 9.68
CA TYR A 50 -2.85 2.41 10.20
C TYR A 50 -2.09 1.80 9.04
N ILE A 51 -0.77 1.79 9.11
CA ILE A 51 0.11 1.23 8.08
C ILE A 51 1.25 0.43 8.73
N THR A 52 1.69 -0.63 8.07
CA THR A 52 2.87 -1.40 8.50
C THR A 52 4.13 -0.53 8.49
N GLY A 53 4.99 -0.69 9.50
CA GLY A 53 6.24 0.06 9.59
C GLY A 53 7.29 -0.34 8.54
N SER A 54 8.21 0.57 8.22
CA SER A 54 9.23 0.39 7.17
C SER A 54 10.14 -0.83 7.40
N ALA A 55 10.50 -1.13 8.65
CA ALA A 55 11.43 -2.23 8.98
C ALA A 55 10.72 -3.55 9.33
N THR A 56 9.46 -3.72 8.92
CA THR A 56 8.65 -4.86 9.35
C THR A 56 8.56 -5.98 8.33
N ALA A 57 9.14 -5.81 7.14
CA ALA A 57 8.89 -6.69 6.00
C ALA A 57 9.21 -8.17 6.26
N GLY A 58 10.20 -8.48 7.10
CA GLY A 58 10.53 -9.85 7.52
C GLY A 58 9.70 -10.44 8.65
N ILE A 59 8.83 -9.66 9.30
CA ILE A 59 8.01 -10.10 10.43
C ILE A 59 6.74 -10.77 9.90
N SER A 60 6.48 -12.01 10.30
CA SER A 60 5.33 -12.79 9.81
C SER A 60 4.01 -12.39 10.48
N GLU A 61 4.03 -12.24 11.80
CA GLU A 61 2.90 -11.84 12.63
C GLU A 61 3.27 -10.54 13.35
N LEU A 62 2.65 -9.43 12.96
CA LEU A 62 2.93 -8.14 13.56
C LEU A 62 2.27 -8.03 14.93
N MET A 63 2.87 -7.21 15.78
CA MET A 63 2.27 -6.60 16.95
C MET A 63 1.75 -5.19 16.60
N PRO A 64 0.80 -4.61 17.35
CA PRO A 64 0.33 -3.25 17.09
C PRO A 64 1.45 -2.20 17.06
N THR A 65 2.52 -2.42 17.83
CA THR A 65 3.74 -1.60 17.87
C THR A 65 4.56 -1.63 16.58
N ASP A 66 4.34 -2.62 15.71
CA ASP A 66 4.96 -2.71 14.39
C ASP A 66 4.15 -1.95 13.31
N CYS A 67 3.04 -1.33 13.70
CA CYS A 67 2.30 -0.42 12.85
C CYS A 67 2.52 1.02 13.29
N ALA A 68 2.36 1.94 12.35
CA ALA A 68 2.26 3.37 12.62
C ALA A 68 0.85 3.84 12.25
N LYS A 69 0.36 4.87 12.93
CA LYS A 69 -0.92 5.50 12.63
C LYS A 69 -0.64 6.87 12.05
N VAL A 70 -0.93 7.03 10.77
CA VAL A 70 -0.85 8.34 10.10
C VAL A 70 -2.07 9.16 10.53
N VAL A 71 -1.80 10.32 11.14
CA VAL A 71 -2.85 11.21 11.69
C VAL A 71 -3.00 12.52 10.93
N ALA A 72 -1.97 12.91 10.18
CA ALA A 72 -1.98 14.04 9.24
C ALA A 72 -0.91 13.81 8.15
N TYR A 73 -1.08 14.47 7.01
CA TYR A 73 -0.11 14.48 5.92
C TYR A 73 -0.27 15.73 5.06
N ASP A 74 0.78 16.07 4.33
CA ASP A 74 0.82 17.16 3.36
C ASP A 74 1.65 16.69 2.15
N PHE A 75 0.99 16.53 1.01
CA PHE A 75 1.66 16.08 -0.21
C PHE A 75 2.68 17.10 -0.71
N ALA A 76 2.35 18.39 -0.71
CA ALA A 76 3.23 19.43 -1.23
C ALA A 76 4.53 19.55 -0.43
N ARG A 77 4.48 19.24 0.87
CA ARG A 77 5.65 19.24 1.76
C ARG A 77 6.36 17.89 1.85
N ASN A 78 5.90 16.86 1.14
CA ASN A 78 6.33 15.47 1.30
C ASN A 78 6.38 15.03 2.77
N TRP A 79 5.32 15.33 3.53
CA TRP A 79 5.33 15.26 4.99
C TRP A 79 4.16 14.46 5.55
N LEU A 80 4.39 13.80 6.67
CA LEU A 80 3.41 13.02 7.42
C LEU A 80 3.63 13.16 8.93
N GLN A 81 2.53 13.12 9.68
CA GLN A 81 2.53 12.99 11.12
C GLN A 81 2.04 11.60 11.50
N CYS A 82 2.84 10.90 12.32
CA CYS A 82 2.51 9.58 12.82
C CYS A 82 2.44 9.53 14.34
N GLU A 83 1.55 8.67 14.83
CA GLU A 83 1.59 8.11 16.17
C GLU A 83 2.12 6.67 16.09
N GLY A 84 2.68 6.14 17.17
CA GLY A 84 3.31 4.83 17.23
C GLY A 84 4.82 4.86 17.49
N SER A 85 5.36 3.70 17.83
CA SER A 85 6.79 3.49 18.11
C SER A 85 7.63 3.18 16.87
N THR A 86 6.99 2.77 15.77
CA THR A 86 7.67 2.43 14.52
C THR A 86 7.62 3.58 13.51
N VAL A 87 8.61 3.62 12.63
CA VAL A 87 8.60 4.52 11.47
C VAL A 87 7.61 3.96 10.44
N ALA A 88 6.64 4.77 10.03
CA ALA A 88 5.69 4.40 8.99
C ALA A 88 6.40 4.01 7.68
N SER A 89 5.71 3.26 6.81
CA SER A 89 6.24 2.98 5.47
C SER A 89 6.58 4.28 4.73
N SER A 90 7.67 4.30 3.98
CA SER A 90 8.04 5.41 3.08
C SER A 90 6.93 5.71 2.06
N GLU A 91 6.08 4.73 1.73
CA GLU A 91 4.99 4.86 0.76
C GLU A 91 3.65 5.29 1.38
N SER A 92 3.66 5.78 2.64
CA SER A 92 2.46 6.23 3.33
C SER A 92 1.69 7.31 2.54
N LEU A 93 2.37 8.20 1.82
CA LEU A 93 1.70 9.23 1.01
C LEU A 93 0.99 8.65 -0.22
N THR A 94 1.50 7.55 -0.79
CA THR A 94 0.81 6.80 -1.85
C THR A 94 -0.52 6.27 -1.34
N HIS A 95 -0.54 5.73 -0.11
CA HIS A 95 -1.76 5.21 0.53
C HIS A 95 -2.75 6.33 0.87
N ALA A 96 -2.25 7.45 1.39
CA ALA A 96 -3.04 8.65 1.62
C ALA A 96 -3.70 9.15 0.33
N ALA A 97 -2.97 9.18 -0.79
CA ALA A 97 -3.51 9.59 -2.09
C ALA A 97 -4.65 8.69 -2.58
N VAL A 98 -4.56 7.37 -2.37
CA VAL A 98 -5.67 6.43 -2.64
C VAL A 98 -6.87 6.77 -1.78
N TYR A 99 -6.68 6.94 -0.47
CA TYR A 99 -7.76 7.24 0.46
C TYR A 99 -8.44 8.59 0.20
N GLU A 100 -7.69 9.62 -0.21
CA GLU A 100 -8.30 10.91 -0.60
C GLU A 100 -9.11 10.80 -1.90
N SER A 101 -8.61 10.02 -2.86
CA SER A 101 -9.22 9.92 -4.19
C SER A 101 -10.42 8.98 -4.22
N ASP A 102 -10.46 7.98 -3.34
CA ASP A 102 -11.58 7.03 -3.20
C ASP A 102 -12.06 6.96 -1.74
N PRO A 103 -13.15 7.67 -1.40
CA PRO A 103 -13.74 7.62 -0.06
C PRO A 103 -14.26 6.24 0.36
N THR A 104 -14.50 5.33 -0.60
CA THR A 104 -14.97 3.96 -0.33
C THR A 104 -13.82 3.01 0.02
N ALA A 105 -12.59 3.37 -0.33
CA ALA A 105 -11.40 2.60 0.01
C ALA A 105 -11.14 2.65 1.52
N ARG A 106 -10.97 1.47 2.12
CA ARG A 106 -10.64 1.29 3.54
C ARG A 106 -9.42 0.42 3.76
N ALA A 107 -8.89 -0.17 2.70
CA ALA A 107 -7.63 -0.91 2.73
C ALA A 107 -6.83 -0.68 1.45
N VAL A 108 -5.52 -0.67 1.59
CA VAL A 108 -4.55 -0.56 0.50
C VAL A 108 -3.44 -1.57 0.74
N ILE A 109 -3.08 -2.30 -0.31
CA ILE A 109 -1.96 -3.24 -0.36
C ILE A 109 -1.00 -2.74 -1.43
N HIS A 110 0.22 -2.40 -1.02
CA HIS A 110 1.36 -2.29 -1.92
C HIS A 110 2.18 -3.59 -1.85
N CYS A 111 2.48 -4.16 -3.01
CA CYS A 111 3.20 -5.42 -3.12
C CYS A 111 4.08 -5.45 -4.38
N HIS A 112 4.94 -6.47 -4.46
CA HIS A 112 5.88 -6.66 -5.54
C HIS A 112 5.64 -8.00 -6.24
N ASP A 113 5.47 -8.00 -7.56
CA ASP A 113 5.48 -9.20 -8.39
C ASP A 113 5.92 -8.80 -9.80
N MET A 114 7.16 -9.13 -10.16
CA MET A 114 7.76 -8.73 -11.43
C MET A 114 6.99 -9.23 -12.65
N LYS A 115 6.45 -10.46 -12.59
CA LYS A 115 5.71 -11.04 -13.72
C LYS A 115 4.40 -10.31 -13.92
N LEU A 116 3.65 -10.08 -12.84
CA LEU A 116 2.38 -9.37 -12.90
C LEU A 116 2.58 -7.90 -13.28
N TRP A 117 3.61 -7.25 -12.72
CA TRP A 117 3.98 -5.89 -13.06
C TRP A 117 4.25 -5.75 -14.56
N ALA A 118 5.07 -6.62 -15.14
CA ALA A 118 5.37 -6.57 -16.57
C ALA A 118 4.14 -6.87 -17.44
N ALA A 119 3.26 -7.76 -16.98
CA ALA A 119 2.02 -8.09 -17.69
C ALA A 119 1.03 -6.91 -17.74
N LEU A 120 0.98 -6.11 -16.66
CA LEU A 120 0.05 -5.00 -16.47
C LEU A 120 0.62 -3.63 -16.84
N LEU A 121 1.93 -3.48 -16.97
CA LEU A 121 2.58 -2.22 -17.32
C LEU A 121 1.97 -1.64 -18.60
N ASP A 122 1.51 -0.39 -18.52
CA ASP A 122 0.84 0.33 -19.61
C ASP A 122 -0.50 -0.30 -20.11
N LYS A 123 -0.99 -1.39 -19.47
CA LYS A 123 -2.32 -2.01 -19.68
C LYS A 123 -3.28 -1.79 -18.51
N ALA A 124 -2.72 -1.50 -17.34
CA ALA A 124 -3.43 -0.96 -16.19
C ALA A 124 -3.16 0.52 -16.03
N PRO A 125 -3.99 1.24 -15.24
CA PRO A 125 -3.59 2.55 -14.73
C PRO A 125 -2.16 2.46 -14.18
N THR A 126 -1.28 3.31 -14.69
CA THR A 126 0.17 3.17 -14.50
C THR A 126 0.75 4.55 -14.22
N THR A 127 1.50 4.69 -13.12
CA THR A 127 2.17 5.96 -12.80
C THR A 127 3.32 6.24 -13.77
N PRO A 128 3.77 7.50 -13.93
CA PRO A 128 4.87 7.80 -14.85
C PRO A 128 6.21 7.14 -14.47
N LYS A 129 6.99 6.68 -15.45
CA LYS A 129 8.30 6.01 -15.30
C LYS A 129 9.41 6.83 -14.62
N ARG A 130 9.19 8.13 -14.38
CA ARG A 130 10.18 9.05 -13.77
C ARG A 130 9.88 9.42 -12.32
N VAL A 131 8.81 8.88 -11.76
CA VAL A 131 8.30 9.27 -10.43
C VAL A 131 8.66 8.20 -9.43
N GLU A 132 9.64 8.49 -8.57
CA GLU A 132 10.14 7.57 -7.55
C GLU A 132 9.13 7.35 -6.42
N TYR A 133 9.18 6.18 -5.78
CA TYR A 133 8.36 5.89 -4.61
C TYR A 133 8.73 6.78 -3.41
N GLY A 134 7.80 6.97 -2.48
CA GLY A 134 8.03 7.79 -1.28
C GLY A 134 8.18 9.30 -1.52
N THR A 135 7.80 9.77 -2.70
CA THR A 135 7.85 11.20 -3.09
C THR A 135 6.46 11.84 -3.12
N SER A 136 6.43 13.17 -3.05
CA SER A 136 5.21 13.95 -3.28
C SER A 136 4.64 13.74 -4.69
N GLU A 137 5.54 13.60 -5.65
CA GLU A 137 5.26 13.40 -7.07
C GLU A 137 4.52 12.09 -7.28
N MET A 138 4.84 11.04 -6.50
CA MET A 138 4.12 9.77 -6.50
C MET A 138 2.68 9.95 -6.03
N ALA A 139 2.47 10.62 -4.91
CA ALA A 139 1.12 10.89 -4.41
C ALA A 139 0.28 11.68 -5.44
N HIS A 140 0.87 12.69 -6.07
CA HIS A 140 0.22 13.43 -7.15
C HIS A 140 -0.03 12.59 -8.41
N ALA A 141 0.88 11.67 -8.74
CA ALA A 141 0.69 10.74 -9.84
C ALA A 141 -0.48 9.79 -9.59
N VAL A 142 -0.63 9.28 -8.38
CA VAL A 142 -1.79 8.46 -7.98
C VAL A 142 -3.08 9.25 -8.13
N ARG A 143 -3.15 10.48 -7.60
CA ARG A 143 -4.35 11.33 -7.77
C ARG A 143 -4.75 11.52 -9.23
N ARG A 144 -3.77 11.78 -10.11
CA ARG A 144 -4.02 11.89 -11.55
C ARG A 144 -4.54 10.60 -12.17
N LEU A 145 -4.17 9.42 -11.66
CA LEU A 145 -4.76 8.16 -12.13
C LEU A 145 -6.26 8.11 -11.86
N PHE A 146 -6.70 8.57 -10.68
CA PHE A 146 -8.14 8.62 -10.34
C PHE A 146 -8.89 9.64 -11.22
N GLU A 147 -8.25 10.72 -11.61
CA GLU A 147 -8.86 11.75 -12.47
C GLU A 147 -8.91 11.34 -13.95
N ALA A 148 -7.92 10.60 -14.44
CA ALA A 148 -7.70 10.40 -15.87
C ALA A 148 -7.90 8.95 -16.37
N THR A 149 -8.15 7.99 -15.48
CA THR A 149 -8.25 6.56 -15.84
C THR A 149 -9.42 5.87 -15.15
N ASP A 150 -9.61 4.59 -15.43
CA ASP A 150 -10.62 3.74 -14.80
C ASP A 150 -10.14 3.09 -13.48
N VAL A 151 -9.09 3.62 -12.83
CA VAL A 151 -8.50 3.04 -11.62
C VAL A 151 -9.50 2.84 -10.49
N GLU A 152 -10.50 3.72 -10.35
CA GLU A 152 -11.56 3.55 -9.36
C GLU A 152 -12.39 2.29 -9.60
N LYS A 153 -12.58 1.87 -10.86
CA LYS A 153 -13.28 0.62 -11.21
C LYS A 153 -12.34 -0.59 -11.13
N ARG A 154 -11.11 -0.42 -11.63
CA ARG A 154 -10.09 -1.49 -11.68
C ARG A 154 -9.59 -1.88 -10.30
N LYS A 155 -9.52 -0.92 -9.37
CA LYS A 155 -8.98 -1.07 -8.00
C LYS A 155 -7.53 -1.54 -7.93
N ILE A 156 -6.78 -1.35 -9.03
CA ILE A 156 -5.36 -1.69 -9.16
C ILE A 156 -4.65 -0.65 -10.03
N PHE A 157 -3.41 -0.31 -9.67
CA PHE A 157 -2.50 0.42 -10.53
C PHE A 157 -1.05 -0.08 -10.40
N VAL A 158 -0.25 0.19 -11.43
CA VAL A 158 1.16 -0.19 -11.55
C VAL A 158 2.04 1.03 -11.25
N MET A 159 3.13 0.82 -10.50
CA MET A 159 4.14 1.84 -10.25
C MET A 159 5.29 1.65 -11.25
N ALA A 160 5.33 2.45 -12.32
CA ALA A 160 6.23 2.17 -13.44
C ALA A 160 7.72 2.43 -13.15
N ALA A 161 8.03 3.33 -12.21
CA ALA A 161 9.40 3.59 -11.75
C ALA A 161 9.79 2.73 -10.53
N HIS A 162 8.95 1.77 -10.15
CA HIS A 162 9.18 0.89 -9.01
C HIS A 162 8.98 -0.55 -9.47
N ASP A 163 10.08 -1.17 -9.88
CA ASP A 163 10.11 -2.51 -10.46
C ASP A 163 9.33 -3.51 -9.60
N GLY A 164 8.39 -4.22 -10.22
CA GLY A 164 7.49 -5.15 -9.52
C GLY A 164 6.35 -4.49 -8.74
N GLY A 165 6.41 -3.18 -8.50
CA GLY A 165 5.52 -2.42 -7.63
C GLY A 165 4.09 -2.30 -8.15
N LEU A 166 3.16 -2.87 -7.40
CA LEU A 166 1.73 -2.88 -7.67
C LEU A 166 0.99 -2.34 -6.44
N VAL A 167 -0.11 -1.64 -6.66
CA VAL A 167 -0.99 -1.19 -5.58
C VAL A 167 -2.42 -1.62 -5.88
N THR A 168 -3.05 -2.29 -4.91
CA THR A 168 -4.47 -2.65 -4.92
C THR A 168 -5.18 -2.05 -3.72
N PHE A 169 -6.46 -1.76 -3.87
CA PHE A 169 -7.25 -1.15 -2.82
C PHE A 169 -8.71 -1.63 -2.85
N GLY A 170 -9.43 -1.45 -1.75
CA GLY A 170 -10.82 -1.89 -1.63
C GLY A 170 -11.46 -1.47 -0.32
N ARG A 171 -12.72 -1.86 -0.12
CA ARG A 171 -13.52 -1.63 1.09
C ARG A 171 -12.99 -2.41 2.31
N ASP A 172 -12.15 -3.40 2.06
CA ASP A 172 -11.39 -4.16 3.06
C ASP A 172 -10.18 -4.83 2.38
N LEU A 173 -9.33 -5.49 3.18
CA LEU A 173 -8.17 -6.20 2.66
C LEU A 173 -8.56 -7.44 1.85
N GLN A 174 -9.76 -7.98 2.04
CA GLN A 174 -10.26 -9.11 1.27
C GLN A 174 -10.50 -8.73 -0.18
N GLU A 175 -11.16 -7.60 -0.43
CA GLU A 175 -11.39 -7.06 -1.76
C GLU A 175 -10.07 -6.68 -2.43
N ALA A 176 -9.21 -5.90 -1.76
CA ALA A 176 -7.91 -5.52 -2.31
C ALA A 176 -7.07 -6.73 -2.73
N PHE A 177 -6.98 -7.74 -1.85
CA PHE A 177 -6.27 -8.98 -2.16
C PHE A 177 -6.95 -9.82 -3.24
N GLY A 178 -8.29 -9.79 -3.32
CA GLY A 178 -9.08 -10.45 -4.35
C GLY A 178 -8.78 -9.90 -5.75
N ILE A 179 -8.70 -8.58 -5.89
CA ILE A 179 -8.28 -7.91 -7.13
C ILE A 179 -6.89 -8.38 -7.54
N LEU A 180 -5.94 -8.37 -6.61
CA LEU A 180 -4.57 -8.81 -6.86
C LEU A 180 -4.52 -10.26 -7.36
N LYS A 181 -5.22 -11.17 -6.67
CA LYS A 181 -5.31 -12.58 -7.08
C LYS A 181 -5.96 -12.75 -8.45
N GLY A 182 -7.02 -11.99 -8.74
CA GLY A 182 -7.71 -12.04 -10.02
C GLY A 182 -6.78 -11.71 -11.18
N GLU A 183 -5.98 -10.64 -11.06
CA GLU A 183 -5.02 -10.25 -12.09
C GLU A 183 -3.87 -11.25 -12.26
N ARG A 184 -3.40 -11.87 -11.16
CA ARG A 184 -2.41 -12.95 -11.22
C ARG A 184 -2.91 -14.17 -11.98
N LEU A 185 -4.17 -14.57 -11.80
CA LEU A 185 -4.76 -15.70 -12.53
C LEU A 185 -4.88 -15.42 -14.02
N LYS A 186 -5.26 -14.19 -14.40
CA LYS A 186 -5.36 -13.77 -15.82
C LYS A 186 -4.00 -13.70 -16.50
N SER A 187 -2.96 -13.29 -15.77
CA SER A 187 -1.61 -13.11 -16.32
C SER A 187 -0.75 -14.39 -16.33
N GLY A 188 -1.18 -15.42 -15.60
CA GLY A 188 -0.57 -16.76 -15.61
C GLY A 188 -1.21 -17.74 -16.59
N SER A 189 -2.27 -17.32 -17.29
CA SER A 189 -2.90 -18.05 -18.41
C SER A 189 -2.30 -17.59 -19.73
#